data_AF-A0A7X7L3C4-F1
#
_entry.id   AF-A0A7X7L3C4-F1
#
_cell.length_a   1.000
_cell.length_b   1.000
_cell.length_c   1.000
_cell.angle_alpha   90.00
_cell.angle_beta   90.00
_cell.angle_gamma   90.00
#
_symmetry.space_group_name_H-M   'P 1'
#
loop_
_entity.id
_entity.type
_entity.pdbx_description
1 polymer ?
#
loop_
_entity_poly.entity_id
_entity_poly.type
_entity_poly.pdbx_seq_one_letter_code
_entity_poly.pdbx_strand_id
1 'polypeptide(L)'
;MFRYGLSEDGKTFQAHKFEGLTPAPGKLEPTKDSVLVVVLDLETTGLNNEVDEVIEVGARKILLDKKTGALLSVGEAFSELGAAKEPLSPIVKTITGLTDSDIVGKTIDWDRFDEFLSGAALIIAHNAAFDRPFVDKKSRVSNSQIWACSSFHVKWQTWFSSCKLELLCL
;
A
#
# COMPACT_ATOMS: atom_id res chain seq x y z
N MET A 1 9.46 9.96 -1.57
CA MET A 1 10.34 8.84 -1.18
C MET A 1 11.79 9.25 -1.38
N PHE A 2 12.45 9.79 -0.35
CA PHE A 2 13.81 10.34 -0.48
C PHE A 2 14.80 9.28 -1.01
N ARG A 3 15.76 9.71 -1.83
CA ARG A 3 16.94 8.90 -2.11
C ARG A 3 17.90 9.11 -0.96
N TYR A 4 18.15 8.04 -0.21
CA TYR A 4 19.09 8.02 0.88
C TYR A 4 20.43 7.49 0.38
N GLY A 5 21.51 8.22 0.68
CA GLY A 5 22.85 7.81 0.34
C GLY A 5 23.88 8.44 1.28
N LEU A 6 24.99 7.74 1.46
CA LEU A 6 26.19 8.37 2.01
C LEU A 6 26.70 9.39 0.98
N SER A 7 27.18 10.54 1.46
CA SER A 7 27.95 11.47 0.63
C SER A 7 29.16 10.77 0.02
N GLU A 8 29.70 11.31 -1.07
CA GLU A 8 30.87 10.71 -1.75
C GLU A 8 32.09 10.53 -0.83
N ASP A 9 32.20 11.36 0.22
CA ASP A 9 33.25 11.26 1.24
C ASP A 9 32.94 10.24 2.36
N GLY A 10 31.75 9.62 2.34
CA GLY A 10 31.28 8.63 3.31
C GLY A 10 30.99 9.18 4.71
N LYS A 11 31.03 10.50 4.92
CA LYS A 11 30.97 11.12 6.26
C LYS A 11 29.61 11.68 6.63
N THR A 12 28.76 11.96 5.65
CA THR A 12 27.44 12.55 5.89
C THR A 12 26.35 11.71 5.24
N PHE A 13 25.22 11.60 5.93
CA PHE A 13 24.03 11.01 5.35
C PHE A 13 23.26 12.10 4.62
N GLN A 14 23.12 11.96 3.31
CA GLN A 14 22.36 12.91 2.50
C GLN A 14 20.98 12.32 2.21
N ALA A 15 19.95 13.02 2.67
CA ALA A 15 18.58 12.79 2.25
C ALA A 15 18.27 13.75 1.10
N HIS A 16 18.16 13.21 -0.11
CA HIS A 16 17.67 13.99 -1.25
C HIS A 16 16.15 13.88 -1.27
N LYS A 17 15.45 15.01 -1.09
CA LYS A 17 14.00 15.07 -1.30
C LYS A 17 13.73 14.55 -2.70
N PHE A 18 12.99 13.46 -2.77
CA PHE A 18 12.50 12.99 -4.04
C PHE A 18 11.39 13.92 -4.46
N GLU A 19 11.71 14.82 -5.38
CA GLU A 19 10.78 15.82 -5.94
C GLU A 19 9.72 15.20 -6.86
N GLY A 20 9.62 13.87 -6.87
CA GLY A 20 8.75 13.12 -7.75
C GLY A 20 9.50 12.73 -9.02
N LEU A 21 9.57 11.44 -9.30
CA LEU A 21 9.00 11.03 -10.57
C LEU A 21 7.50 11.08 -10.29
N THR A 22 6.82 12.11 -10.75
CA THR A 22 5.48 11.88 -11.27
C THR A 22 5.75 11.46 -12.70
N PRO A 23 5.91 10.16 -13.04
CA PRO A 23 5.40 9.79 -14.35
C PRO A 23 3.97 10.34 -14.33
N ALA A 24 3.63 11.22 -15.27
CA ALA A 24 2.24 11.61 -15.45
C ALA A 24 1.40 10.33 -15.40
N PRO A 25 0.19 10.35 -14.78
CA PRO A 25 -0.72 9.21 -14.82
C PRO A 25 -0.70 8.62 -16.23
N GLY A 26 -0.09 7.45 -16.33
CA GLY A 26 0.44 6.95 -17.58
C GLY A 26 -0.18 5.61 -17.82
N LYS A 27 -0.45 5.29 -19.09
CA LYS A 27 -0.88 3.95 -19.44
C LYS A 27 0.20 2.99 -18.94
N LEU A 28 -0.21 1.99 -18.16
CA LEU A 28 0.69 0.90 -17.79
C LEU A 28 0.99 0.13 -19.07
N GLU A 29 2.20 0.27 -19.58
CA GLU A 29 2.69 -0.47 -20.74
C GLU A 29 3.79 -1.43 -20.28
N PRO A 30 3.42 -2.64 -19.79
CA PRO A 30 4.41 -3.63 -19.40
C PRO A 30 5.31 -3.98 -20.57
N THR A 31 6.60 -4.04 -20.30
CA THR A 31 7.61 -4.55 -21.22
C THR A 31 8.19 -5.82 -20.61
N LYS A 32 8.98 -6.57 -21.39
CA LYS A 32 9.68 -7.75 -20.86
C LYS A 32 10.58 -7.41 -19.65
N ASP A 33 11.10 -6.19 -19.60
CA ASP A 33 12.05 -5.70 -18.59
C ASP A 33 11.35 -4.96 -17.43
N SER A 34 10.01 -4.91 -17.42
CA SER A 34 9.25 -4.32 -16.33
C SER A 34 8.34 -5.30 -15.61
N VAL A 35 7.99 -4.96 -14.37
CA VAL A 35 7.13 -5.75 -13.49
C VAL A 35 6.01 -4.87 -12.94
N LEU A 36 4.78 -5.37 -13.05
CA LEU A 36 3.59 -4.73 -12.48
C LEU A 36 3.47 -5.13 -11.02
N VAL A 37 3.33 -4.13 -10.15
CA VAL A 37 3.21 -4.28 -8.70
C VAL A 37 1.98 -3.51 -8.23
N VAL A 38 1.30 -4.01 -7.21
CA VAL A 38 0.25 -3.29 -6.51
C VAL A 38 0.78 -2.87 -5.15
N VAL A 39 0.68 -1.59 -4.81
CA VAL A 39 0.81 -1.13 -3.42
C VAL A 39 -0.58 -1.03 -2.81
N LEU A 40 -0.74 -1.46 -1.57
CA LEU A 40 -2.02 -1.60 -0.89
C LEU A 40 -1.95 -1.14 0.57
N ASP A 41 -3.06 -0.60 1.04
CA ASP A 41 -3.31 -0.20 2.42
C ASP A 41 -4.79 -0.38 2.76
N LEU A 42 -5.11 -0.71 4.01
CA LEU A 42 -6.47 -0.89 4.51
C LEU A 42 -6.77 -0.01 5.72
N GLU A 43 -8.00 0.48 5.78
CA GLU A 43 -8.58 0.95 7.04
C GLU A 43 -9.62 -0.05 7.55
N THR A 44 -9.63 -0.28 8.86
CA THR A 44 -10.45 -1.33 9.49
C THR A 44 -11.08 -0.84 10.80
N THR A 45 -12.09 -1.55 11.28
CA THR A 45 -12.71 -1.27 12.58
C THR A 45 -11.83 -1.64 13.78
N GLY A 46 -10.72 -2.35 13.56
CA GLY A 46 -9.84 -2.85 14.61
C GLY A 46 -8.77 -3.80 14.09
N LEU A 47 -7.99 -4.40 15.00
CA LEU A 47 -6.78 -5.14 14.63
C LEU A 47 -6.98 -6.64 14.38
N ASN A 48 -8.14 -7.19 14.71
CA ASN A 48 -8.41 -8.62 14.68
C ASN A 48 -9.23 -9.01 13.44
N ASN A 49 -8.56 -9.54 12.42
CA ASN A 49 -9.20 -9.96 11.18
C ASN A 49 -10.29 -11.03 11.33
N GLU A 50 -10.43 -11.70 12.48
CA GLU A 50 -11.54 -12.63 12.75
C GLU A 50 -12.88 -11.92 13.04
N VAL A 51 -12.84 -10.71 13.58
CA VAL A 51 -14.05 -10.02 14.07
C VAL A 51 -14.19 -8.59 13.54
N ASP A 52 -13.08 -7.95 13.18
CA ASP A 52 -13.05 -6.60 12.65
C ASP A 52 -13.30 -6.58 11.13
N GLU A 53 -13.82 -5.44 10.66
CA GLU A 53 -14.30 -5.26 9.29
C GLU A 53 -13.40 -4.28 8.52
N VAL A 54 -13.19 -4.53 7.23
CA VAL A 54 -12.51 -3.59 6.32
C VAL A 54 -13.49 -2.48 5.94
N ILE A 55 -13.09 -1.23 6.18
CA ILE A 55 -13.91 -0.04 5.92
C ILE A 55 -13.32 0.87 4.84
N GLU A 56 -12.07 0.65 4.45
CA GLU A 56 -11.48 1.23 3.24
C GLU A 56 -10.45 0.28 2.63
N VAL A 57 -10.40 0.23 1.30
CA VAL A 57 -9.30 -0.37 0.54
C VAL A 57 -8.68 0.70 -0.34
N GLY A 58 -7.42 1.03 -0.10
CA GLY A 58 -6.60 1.87 -0.97
C GLY A 58 -5.56 1.03 -1.69
N ALA A 59 -5.53 1.07 -3.01
CA ALA A 59 -4.49 0.38 -3.78
C ALA A 59 -4.08 1.14 -5.05
N ARG A 60 -2.84 0.95 -5.49
CA ARG A 60 -2.30 1.57 -6.71
C ARG A 60 -1.44 0.58 -7.49
N LYS A 61 -1.66 0.51 -8.79
CA LYS A 61 -0.73 -0.19 -9.70
C LYS A 61 0.47 0.69 -10.01
N ILE A 62 1.65 0.11 -9.93
CA ILE A 62 2.90 0.74 -10.34
C ILE A 62 3.71 -0.22 -11.21
N LEU A 63 4.45 0.34 -12.16
CA LEU A 63 5.36 -0.42 -13.00
C LEU A 63 6.79 -0.12 -12.56
N LEU A 64 7.55 -1.16 -12.28
CA LEU A 64 8.95 -1.06 -11.88
C LEU A 64 9.86 -1.67 -12.94
N ASP A 65 11.04 -1.11 -13.12
CA ASP A 65 12.12 -1.74 -13.87
C ASP A 65 12.64 -2.97 -13.10
N LYS A 66 12.65 -4.15 -13.74
CA LYS A 66 13.02 -5.42 -13.09
C LYS A 66 14.47 -5.45 -12.59
N LYS A 67 15.37 -4.70 -13.20
CA LYS A 67 16.81 -4.76 -12.91
C LYS A 67 17.21 -3.75 -11.83
N THR A 68 16.66 -2.55 -11.91
CA THR A 68 17.05 -1.41 -11.08
C THR A 68 16.05 -1.13 -9.96
N GLY A 69 14.83 -1.65 -10.06
CA GLY A 69 13.73 -1.32 -9.15
C GLY A 69 13.20 0.11 -9.32
N ALA A 70 13.62 0.82 -10.36
CA ALA A 70 13.17 2.19 -10.61
C ALA A 70 11.67 2.23 -10.93
N LEU A 71 10.96 3.20 -10.37
CA LEU A 71 9.57 3.49 -10.73
C LEU A 71 9.50 4.00 -12.17
N LEU A 72 8.85 3.25 -13.05
CA LEU A 72 8.66 3.60 -14.46
C LEU A 72 7.37 4.38 -14.67
N SER A 73 6.26 3.91 -14.09
CA SER A 73 4.95 4.53 -14.24
C SER A 73 4.03 4.26 -13.06
N VAL A 74 3.12 5.20 -12.79
CA VAL A 74 2.02 5.03 -11.83
C VAL A 74 0.71 4.89 -12.62
N GLY A 75 0.03 3.78 -12.42
CA GLY A 75 -1.18 3.40 -13.14
C GLY A 75 -2.46 3.71 -12.37
N GLU A 76 -3.47 2.86 -12.55
CA GLU A 76 -4.79 2.98 -11.93
C GLU A 76 -4.74 2.90 -10.39
N ALA A 77 -5.71 3.57 -9.75
CA ALA A 77 -6.00 3.44 -8.33
C ALA A 77 -7.31 2.68 -8.11
N PHE A 78 -7.33 1.85 -7.08
CA PHE A 78 -8.54 1.33 -6.47
C PHE A 78 -8.72 2.04 -5.13
N SER A 79 -9.90 2.62 -4.90
CA SER A 79 -10.23 3.31 -3.65
C SER A 79 -11.72 3.18 -3.43
N GLU A 80 -12.09 2.36 -2.46
CA GLU A 80 -13.49 2.09 -2.12
C GLU A 80 -13.67 2.00 -0.60
N LEU A 81 -14.80 2.50 -0.14
CA LEU A 81 -15.23 2.43 1.27
C LEU A 81 -16.15 1.24 1.49
N GLY A 82 -16.10 0.67 2.68
CA GLY A 82 -16.96 -0.41 3.16
C GLY A 82 -17.73 0.01 4.40
N ALA A 83 -19.01 -0.38 4.48
CA ALA A 83 -19.80 -0.20 5.70
C ALA A 83 -19.36 -1.17 6.80
N ALA A 84 -19.41 -0.69 8.05
CA ALA A 84 -19.32 -1.52 9.25
C ALA A 84 -20.72 -1.81 9.79
N LYS A 85 -20.87 -2.93 10.50
CA LYS A 85 -22.15 -3.30 11.16
C LYS A 85 -22.44 -2.45 12.39
N GLU A 86 -21.39 -2.12 13.12
CA GLU A 86 -21.45 -1.33 14.35
C GLU A 86 -20.87 0.07 14.12
N PRO A 87 -21.29 1.08 14.90
CA PRO A 87 -20.69 2.41 14.82
C PRO A 87 -19.18 2.37 15.07
N LEU A 88 -18.43 3.16 14.31
CA LEU A 88 -16.98 3.26 14.46
C LEU A 88 -16.64 3.81 15.85
N SER A 89 -15.71 3.14 16.52
CA SER A 89 -15.21 3.61 17.82
C SER A 89 -14.49 4.96 17.66
N PRO A 90 -14.43 5.80 18.72
CA PRO A 90 -13.75 7.10 18.64
C PRO A 90 -12.28 7.00 18.20
N ILE A 91 -11.58 5.93 18.58
CA ILE A 91 -10.19 5.72 18.19
C ILE A 91 -10.05 5.38 16.71
N VAL A 92 -10.95 4.57 16.15
CA VAL A 92 -10.98 4.28 14.71
C VAL A 92 -11.26 5.55 13.93
N LYS A 93 -12.26 6.35 14.32
CA LYS A 93 -12.54 7.64 13.68
C LYS A 93 -11.34 8.58 13.70
N THR A 94 -10.58 8.57 14.80
CA THR A 94 -9.39 9.42 14.94
C THR A 94 -8.23 8.96 14.05
N ILE A 95 -7.98 7.65 13.98
CA ILE A 95 -6.86 7.09 13.20
C ILE A 95 -7.15 7.15 11.70
N THR A 96 -8.33 6.71 11.30
CA THR A 96 -8.73 6.58 9.89
C THR A 96 -9.21 7.92 9.29
N GLY A 97 -9.67 8.85 10.13
CA GLY A 97 -10.34 10.07 9.69
C GLY A 97 -11.77 9.87 9.18
N LEU A 98 -12.29 8.62 9.19
CA LEU A 98 -13.63 8.29 8.71
C LEU A 98 -14.69 8.47 9.81
N THR A 99 -15.88 8.85 9.39
CA THR A 99 -17.09 8.91 10.23
C THR A 99 -18.10 7.84 9.83
N ASP A 100 -19.08 7.56 10.70
CA ASP A 100 -20.17 6.63 10.35
C ASP A 100 -20.89 7.09 9.08
N SER A 101 -21.09 8.40 8.91
CA SER A 101 -21.74 8.96 7.71
C SER A 101 -20.95 8.74 6.42
N ASP A 102 -19.63 8.63 6.48
CA ASP A 102 -18.81 8.41 5.28
C ASP A 102 -18.97 6.98 4.74
N ILE A 103 -19.20 6.02 5.65
CA ILE A 103 -19.21 4.59 5.34
C ILE A 103 -20.63 3.99 5.23
N VAL A 104 -21.67 4.70 5.67
CA VAL A 104 -23.06 4.22 5.58
C VAL A 104 -23.44 3.91 4.14
N GLY A 105 -23.90 2.68 3.91
CA GLY A 105 -24.34 2.19 2.60
C GLY A 105 -23.22 1.98 1.58
N LYS A 106 -21.95 2.09 1.99
CA LYS A 106 -20.79 1.80 1.13
C LYS A 106 -20.51 0.31 1.07
N THR A 107 -19.97 -0.14 -0.04
CA THR A 107 -19.62 -1.54 -0.26
C THR A 107 -18.36 -1.58 -1.12
N ILE A 108 -17.40 -2.39 -0.69
CA ILE A 108 -16.21 -2.72 -1.47
C ILE A 108 -16.60 -3.83 -2.44
N ASP A 109 -16.40 -3.59 -3.73
CA ASP A 109 -16.56 -4.59 -4.78
C ASP A 109 -15.30 -5.46 -4.86
N TRP A 110 -15.33 -6.60 -4.15
CA TRP A 110 -14.22 -7.53 -4.11
C TRP A 110 -13.95 -8.25 -5.43
N ASP A 111 -14.96 -8.35 -6.32
CA ASP A 111 -14.76 -8.93 -7.65
C ASP A 111 -13.98 -7.94 -8.53
N ARG A 112 -14.34 -6.66 -8.49
CA ARG A 112 -13.56 -5.60 -9.13
C ARG A 112 -12.16 -5.48 -8.52
N PHE A 113 -12.01 -5.68 -7.21
CA PHE A 113 -10.70 -5.71 -6.57
C PHE A 113 -9.85 -6.91 -7.04
N ASP A 114 -10.44 -8.09 -7.19
CA ASP A 114 -9.77 -9.27 -7.75
C ASP A 114 -9.31 -9.02 -9.20
N GLU A 115 -10.15 -8.38 -10.02
CA GLU A 115 -9.78 -7.93 -11.37
C GLU A 115 -8.67 -6.88 -11.35
N PHE A 116 -8.73 -5.95 -10.38
CA PHE A 116 -7.67 -4.98 -10.18
C PHE A 116 -6.33 -5.67 -9.84
N LEU A 117 -6.31 -6.75 -9.06
CA LEU A 117 -5.07 -7.48 -8.81
C LEU A 117 -4.51 -8.23 -10.03
N SER A 118 -5.30 -8.39 -11.10
CA SER A 118 -4.89 -9.12 -12.29
C SER A 118 -3.62 -8.55 -12.94
N GLY A 119 -2.70 -9.46 -13.29
CA GLY A 119 -1.41 -9.17 -13.90
C GLY A 119 -0.35 -8.61 -12.96
N ALA A 120 -0.69 -8.30 -11.71
CA ALA A 120 0.31 -7.94 -10.71
C ALA A 120 1.17 -9.15 -10.37
N ALA A 121 2.49 -8.96 -10.31
CA ALA A 121 3.42 -10.00 -9.88
C ALA A 121 3.64 -9.99 -8.35
N LEU A 122 3.28 -8.88 -7.70
CA LEU A 122 3.57 -8.63 -6.29
C LEU A 122 2.57 -7.63 -5.73
N ILE A 123 2.09 -7.89 -4.51
CA ILE A 123 1.37 -6.93 -3.67
C ILE A 123 2.32 -6.45 -2.56
N ILE A 124 2.39 -5.15 -2.34
CA ILE A 124 3.22 -4.54 -1.30
C ILE A 124 2.33 -3.75 -0.35
N ALA A 125 2.41 -4.06 0.94
CA ALA A 125 1.80 -3.26 2.00
C ALA A 125 2.83 -2.91 3.07
N HIS A 126 2.60 -1.80 3.78
CA HIS A 126 3.47 -1.38 4.88
C HIS A 126 2.93 -1.96 6.18
N ASN A 127 3.55 -3.06 6.64
CA ASN A 127 2.99 -3.99 7.64
C ASN A 127 2.01 -5.03 7.06
N ALA A 128 2.33 -5.62 5.91
CA ALA A 128 1.48 -6.59 5.22
C ALA A 128 0.96 -7.79 6.06
N ALA A 129 1.58 -8.10 7.20
CA ALA A 129 1.05 -9.11 8.13
C ALA A 129 -0.29 -8.72 8.74
N PHE A 130 -0.60 -7.42 8.76
CA PHE A 130 -1.89 -6.86 9.14
C PHE A 130 -2.88 -6.93 7.97
N ASP A 131 -2.55 -6.33 6.81
CA ASP A 131 -3.48 -6.19 5.69
C ASP A 131 -3.89 -7.53 5.07
N ARG A 132 -2.89 -8.40 4.83
CA ARG A 132 -3.09 -9.61 4.04
C ARG A 132 -4.18 -10.52 4.61
N PRO A 133 -4.23 -10.85 5.92
CA PRO A 133 -5.32 -11.66 6.47
C PRO A 133 -6.72 -11.10 6.24
N PHE A 134 -6.90 -9.77 6.24
CA PHE A 134 -8.20 -9.16 5.92
C PHE A 134 -8.54 -9.34 4.44
N VAL A 135 -7.58 -9.09 3.55
CA VAL A 135 -7.76 -9.27 2.09
C VAL A 135 -8.02 -10.73 1.73
N ASP A 136 -7.25 -11.67 2.30
CA ASP A 136 -7.33 -13.10 2.00
C ASP A 136 -8.71 -13.72 2.36
N LYS A 137 -9.47 -13.10 3.27
CA LYS A 137 -10.85 -13.51 3.62
C LYS A 137 -11.90 -13.07 2.60
N LYS A 138 -11.57 -12.10 1.75
CA LYS A 138 -12.53 -11.43 0.87
C LYS A 138 -12.19 -11.61 -0.60
N SER A 139 -10.92 -11.49 -0.95
CA SER A 139 -10.37 -11.68 -2.29
C SER A 139 -10.20 -13.16 -2.61
N ARG A 140 -10.65 -13.58 -3.80
CA ARG A 140 -10.48 -14.96 -4.26
C ARG A 140 -9.08 -15.22 -4.79
N VAL A 141 -8.37 -14.18 -5.22
CA VAL A 141 -7.06 -14.29 -5.87
C VAL A 141 -5.88 -13.98 -4.95
N SER A 142 -6.08 -13.20 -3.88
CA SER A 142 -5.00 -12.74 -2.98
C SER A 142 -4.14 -13.87 -2.40
N ASN A 143 -4.75 -15.00 -2.02
CA ASN A 143 -4.03 -16.15 -1.48
C ASN A 143 -3.00 -16.76 -2.47
N SER A 144 -3.19 -16.55 -3.77
CA SER A 144 -2.27 -17.01 -4.82
C SER A 144 -1.21 -15.98 -5.21
N GLN A 145 -1.32 -14.76 -4.69
CA GLN A 145 -0.41 -13.66 -4.97
C GLN A 145 0.82 -13.69 -4.07
N ILE A 146 1.92 -13.15 -4.58
CA ILE A 146 3.11 -12.90 -3.76
C ILE A 146 2.88 -11.59 -3.01
N TRP A 147 3.17 -11.61 -1.71
CA TRP A 147 3.10 -10.44 -0.84
C TRP A 147 4.49 -10.05 -0.33
N ALA A 148 4.78 -8.76 -0.32
CA ALA A 148 5.93 -8.19 0.35
C ALA A 148 5.50 -7.14 1.38
N CYS A 149 6.16 -7.18 2.53
CA CYS A 149 6.01 -6.20 3.59
C CYS A 149 7.14 -5.16 3.52
N SER A 150 6.83 -3.89 3.28
CA SER A 150 7.87 -2.85 3.22
C SER A 150 8.47 -2.54 4.59
N SER A 151 7.70 -2.63 5.69
CA SER A 151 8.20 -2.38 7.04
C SER A 151 9.15 -3.48 7.56
N PHE A 152 9.01 -4.72 7.06
CA PHE A 152 9.81 -5.87 7.46
C PHE A 152 10.99 -6.15 6.51
N HIS A 153 10.75 -6.14 5.19
CA HIS A 153 11.79 -6.54 4.22
C HIS A 153 12.81 -5.44 3.93
N VAL A 154 12.47 -4.17 4.14
CA VAL A 154 13.42 -3.07 4.02
C VAL A 154 14.02 -2.79 5.39
N LYS A 155 15.35 -2.70 5.45
CA LYS A 155 16.11 -2.48 6.68
C LYS A 155 16.10 -1.02 7.12
N TRP A 156 14.92 -0.44 7.32
CA TRP A 156 14.75 0.97 7.68
C TRP A 156 15.56 1.38 8.90
N GLN A 157 15.75 0.47 9.86
CA GLN A 157 16.49 0.70 11.11
C GLN A 157 17.96 1.05 10.89
N THR A 158 18.48 0.82 9.68
CA THR A 158 19.81 1.29 9.28
C THR A 158 19.90 2.82 9.26
N TRP A 159 18.76 3.50 9.03
CA TRP A 159 18.70 4.95 8.79
C TRP A 159 17.69 5.68 9.68
N PHE A 160 16.69 4.97 10.19
CA PHE A 160 15.59 5.52 10.98
C PHE A 160 15.47 4.83 12.33
N SER A 161 15.08 5.58 13.36
CA SER A 161 14.78 5.04 14.67
C SER A 161 13.42 4.32 14.75
N SER A 162 12.59 4.45 13.72
CA SER A 162 11.24 3.90 13.66
C SER A 162 10.92 3.45 12.24
N CYS A 163 10.07 2.43 12.11
CA CYS A 163 9.54 1.96 10.83
C CYS A 163 8.14 2.49 10.55
N LYS A 164 7.56 3.37 11.38
CA LYS A 164 6.24 3.92 11.10
C LYS A 164 6.27 4.73 9.81
N LEU A 165 5.35 4.45 8.89
CA LEU A 165 5.30 5.08 7.57
C LEU A 165 5.29 6.61 7.65
N GLU A 166 4.54 7.18 8.60
CA GLU A 166 4.47 8.62 8.84
C GLU A 166 5.85 9.25 9.05
N LEU A 167 6.79 8.55 9.70
CA LEU A 167 8.15 9.03 9.97
C LEU A 167 9.12 8.76 8.83
N LEU A 168 8.86 7.73 8.02
CA LEU A 168 9.66 7.40 6.83
C LEU A 168 9.36 8.33 5.65
N CYS A 169 8.23 9.03 5.67
CA CYS A 169 7.79 9.94 4.61
C CYS A 169 8.09 11.42 4.88
N LEU A 170 8.68 11.76 6.03
CA LEU A 170 9.08 13.12 6.40
C LEU A 170 10.27 13.63 5.57
#